data_AF-A0A3B0Y7W4-F1
#
_entry.id   AF-A0A3B0Y7W4-F1
#
_cell.length_a   1.000
_cell.length_b   1.000
_cell.length_c   1.000
_cell.angle_alpha   90.00
_cell.angle_beta   90.00
_cell.angle_gamma   90.00
#
_symmetry.space_group_name_H-M   'P 1'
#
loop_
_entity.id
_entity.type
_entity.pdbx_description
1 polymer ?
#
loop_
_entity_poly.entity_id
_entity_poly.type
_entity_poly.pdbx_seq_one_letter_code
_entity_poly.pdbx_strand_id
1 'polypeptide(L)'
;MSSDNSNSKKEQAVMLSSRATEAVEDGLKSFQDTLTAIKEIKKTFSNSTESLHEIDQILLQIRILSLNAAVEAARAGENGRGFAIVAEEMRNLAGSIKATIDSFSTTLNENHQKAEQTYQLTENAAEKLELIEMSVELISQFVDDIYE
;
A
#
# COMPACT_ATOMS: atom_id res chain seq x y z
N MET A 1 -57.50 -1.84 -15.40
CA MET A 1 -56.26 -1.77 -16.21
C MET A 1 -55.29 -0.71 -15.71
N SER A 2 -55.71 0.53 -15.41
CA SER A 2 -54.80 1.57 -14.91
C SER A 2 -54.26 1.33 -13.49
N SER A 3 -55.06 0.81 -12.55
CA SER A 3 -54.60 0.51 -11.18
C SER A 3 -53.63 -0.68 -11.10
N ASP A 4 -53.86 -1.78 -11.82
CA ASP A 4 -52.93 -2.93 -11.85
C ASP A 4 -51.56 -2.55 -12.42
N ASN A 5 -51.54 -1.67 -13.44
CA ASN A 5 -50.31 -1.17 -14.02
C ASN A 5 -49.56 -0.21 -13.07
N SER A 6 -50.28 0.47 -12.18
CA SER A 6 -49.72 1.33 -11.14
C SER A 6 -49.05 0.50 -10.04
N ASN A 7 -49.75 -0.50 -9.50
CA ASN A 7 -49.19 -1.40 -8.47
C ASN A 7 -47.97 -2.17 -8.97
N SER A 8 -48.01 -2.69 -10.20
CA SER A 8 -46.87 -3.37 -10.85
C SER A 8 -45.63 -2.47 -10.95
N LYS A 9 -45.80 -1.18 -11.29
CA LYS A 9 -44.69 -0.22 -11.34
C LYS A 9 -44.15 0.14 -9.96
N LYS A 10 -45.01 0.23 -8.94
CA LYS A 10 -44.59 0.41 -7.54
C LYS A 10 -43.70 -0.76 -7.09
N GLU A 11 -44.19 -1.99 -7.25
CA GLU A 11 -43.43 -3.20 -6.86
C GLU A 11 -42.08 -3.29 -7.56
N GLN A 12 -42.03 -2.96 -8.86
CA GLN A 12 -40.76 -2.90 -9.60
C GLN A 12 -39.80 -1.83 -9.07
N ALA A 13 -40.30 -0.64 -8.75
CA ALA A 13 -39.49 0.46 -8.23
C ALA A 13 -38.93 0.15 -6.83
N VAL A 14 -39.74 -0.46 -5.95
CA VAL A 14 -39.30 -0.94 -4.63
C VAL A 14 -38.23 -2.03 -4.79
N MET A 15 -38.43 -3.00 -5.69
CA MET A 15 -37.44 -4.06 -5.94
C MET A 15 -36.12 -3.49 -6.49
N LEU A 16 -36.17 -2.54 -7.43
CA LEU A 16 -34.97 -1.89 -7.96
C LEU A 16 -34.23 -1.09 -6.89
N SER A 17 -34.95 -0.37 -6.03
CA SER A 17 -34.36 0.39 -4.92
C SER A 17 -33.69 -0.55 -3.92
N SER A 18 -34.35 -1.63 -3.52
CA SER A 18 -33.77 -2.65 -2.63
C SER A 18 -32.50 -3.27 -3.21
N ARG A 19 -32.48 -3.61 -4.51
CA ARG A 19 -31.27 -4.13 -5.17
C ARG A 19 -30.15 -3.10 -5.26
N ALA A 20 -30.49 -1.82 -5.43
CA ALA A 20 -29.52 -0.74 -5.44
C ALA A 20 -28.90 -0.54 -4.04
N THR A 21 -29.71 -0.60 -2.97
CA THR A 21 -29.23 -0.57 -1.58
C THR A 21 -28.27 -1.72 -1.31
N GLU A 22 -28.65 -2.97 -1.66
CA GLU A 22 -27.78 -4.14 -1.47
C GLU A 22 -26.43 -3.99 -2.20
N ALA A 23 -26.46 -3.50 -3.45
CA ALA A 23 -25.23 -3.26 -4.22
C ALA A 23 -24.36 -2.14 -3.63
N VAL A 24 -24.96 -1.13 -3.01
CA VAL A 24 -24.25 -0.05 -2.32
C VAL A 24 -23.62 -0.55 -1.03
N GLU A 25 -24.35 -1.31 -0.21
CA GLU A 25 -23.84 -1.95 1.01
C GLU A 25 -22.62 -2.85 0.72
N ASP A 26 -22.73 -3.71 -0.30
CA ASP A 26 -21.64 -4.57 -0.77
C ASP A 26 -20.42 -3.75 -1.25
N GLY A 27 -20.68 -2.63 -1.93
CA GLY A 27 -19.64 -1.69 -2.38
C GLY A 27 -18.93 -1.01 -1.22
N LEU A 28 -19.67 -0.51 -0.21
CA LEU A 28 -19.12 0.11 0.99
C LEU A 28 -18.25 -0.88 1.77
N LYS A 29 -18.71 -2.12 1.92
CA LYS A 29 -17.93 -3.19 2.55
C LYS A 29 -16.63 -3.47 1.78
N SER A 30 -16.71 -3.56 0.45
CA SER A 30 -15.53 -3.78 -0.40
C SER A 30 -14.50 -2.65 -0.28
N PHE A 31 -14.96 -1.40 -0.15
CA PHE A 31 -14.07 -0.27 0.11
C PHE A 31 -13.46 -0.31 1.51
N GLN A 32 -14.21 -0.68 2.55
CA GLN A 32 -13.66 -0.86 3.90
C GLN A 32 -12.57 -1.95 3.95
N ASP A 33 -12.80 -3.08 3.27
CA ASP A 33 -11.81 -4.15 3.14
C ASP A 33 -10.56 -3.64 2.41
N THR A 34 -10.75 -2.86 1.34
CA THR A 34 -9.65 -2.24 0.59
C THR A 34 -8.85 -1.25 1.44
N LEU A 35 -9.51 -0.39 2.22
CA LEU A 35 -8.84 0.56 3.13
C LEU A 35 -8.05 -0.17 4.21
N THR A 36 -8.56 -1.30 4.70
CA THR A 36 -7.87 -2.15 5.68
C THR A 36 -6.61 -2.77 5.05
N ALA A 37 -6.72 -3.34 3.85
CA ALA A 37 -5.57 -3.89 3.12
C ALA A 37 -4.49 -2.82 2.86
N ILE A 38 -4.88 -1.59 2.50
CA ILE A 38 -3.94 -0.49 2.27
C ILE A 38 -3.21 -0.11 3.58
N LYS A 39 -3.90 -0.11 4.73
CA LYS A 39 -3.26 0.12 6.05
C LYS A 39 -2.22 -0.95 6.36
N GLU A 40 -2.52 -2.22 6.07
CA GLU A 40 -1.57 -3.32 6.24
C GLU A 40 -0.35 -3.21 5.30
N ILE A 41 -0.59 -2.80 4.05
CA ILE A 41 0.48 -2.52 3.08
C ILE A 41 1.40 -1.41 3.62
N LYS A 42 0.85 -0.30 4.12
CA LYS A 42 1.64 0.79 4.71
C LYS A 42 2.49 0.31 5.90
N LYS A 43 1.93 -0.54 6.77
CA LYS A 43 2.67 -1.16 7.87
C LYS A 43 3.84 -2.03 7.35
N THR A 44 3.61 -2.80 6.29
CA THR A 44 4.63 -3.64 5.67
C THR A 44 5.79 -2.81 5.10
N PHE A 45 5.50 -1.64 4.53
CA PHE A 45 6.55 -0.70 4.08
C PHE A 45 7.35 -0.12 5.24
N SER A 46 6.72 0.20 6.36
CA SER A 46 7.43 0.64 7.57
C SER A 46 8.42 -0.41 8.06
N ASN A 47 7.98 -1.66 8.20
CA ASN A 47 8.85 -2.77 8.61
C ASN A 47 10.00 -2.98 7.63
N SER A 48 9.72 -2.89 6.33
CA SER A 48 10.76 -3.02 5.29
C SER A 48 11.79 -1.89 5.37
N THR A 49 11.38 -0.67 5.74
CA THR A 49 12.30 0.45 5.98
C THR A 49 13.22 0.19 7.17
N GLU A 50 12.68 -0.37 8.25
CA GLU A 50 13.45 -0.77 9.43
C GLU A 50 14.48 -1.85 9.07
N SER A 51 14.08 -2.89 8.31
CA SER A 51 15.02 -3.91 7.83
C SER A 51 16.14 -3.32 6.96
N LEU A 52 15.86 -2.35 6.09
CA LEU A 52 16.91 -1.66 5.32
C LEU A 52 17.87 -0.91 6.23
N HIS A 53 17.38 -0.31 7.31
CA HIS A 53 18.22 0.38 8.28
C HIS A 53 19.17 -0.60 8.97
N GLU A 54 18.69 -1.76 9.41
CA GLU A 54 19.51 -2.83 9.98
C GLU A 54 20.59 -3.31 8.99
N ILE A 55 20.24 -3.49 7.72
CA ILE A 55 21.20 -3.87 6.67
C ILE A 55 22.26 -2.77 6.48
N ASP A 56 21.89 -1.50 6.51
CA ASP A 56 22.85 -0.39 6.40
C ASP A 56 23.82 -0.35 7.61
N GLN A 57 23.36 -0.73 8.81
CA GLN A 57 24.23 -0.90 9.97
C GLN A 57 25.22 -2.06 9.79
N ILE A 58 24.77 -3.21 9.28
CA ILE A 58 25.65 -4.35 8.96
C ILE A 58 26.68 -3.92 7.90
N LEU A 59 26.24 -3.14 6.91
CA LEU A 59 27.11 -2.64 5.86
C LEU A 59 28.22 -1.71 6.41
N LEU A 60 27.89 -0.87 7.37
CA LEU A 60 28.87 -0.05 8.08
C LEU A 60 29.90 -0.92 8.81
N GLN A 61 29.46 -1.99 9.49
CA GLN A 61 30.37 -2.94 10.15
C GLN A 61 31.30 -3.61 9.14
N ILE A 62 30.79 -4.04 7.99
CA ILE A 62 31.60 -4.62 6.91
C ILE A 62 32.66 -3.62 6.42
N ARG A 63 32.30 -2.34 6.26
CA ARG A 63 33.25 -1.29 5.86
C ARG A 63 34.34 -1.07 6.90
N ILE A 64 34.01 -1.11 8.18
CA ILE A 64 34.99 -1.01 9.27
C ILE A 64 35.93 -2.22 9.27
N LEU A 65 35.38 -3.43 9.11
CA LEU A 65 36.17 -4.66 9.03
C LEU A 65 37.11 -4.67 7.82
N SER A 66 36.63 -4.24 6.65
CA SER A 66 37.47 -4.16 5.44
C SER A 66 38.57 -3.11 5.58
N LEU A 67 38.28 -1.96 6.21
CA LEU A 67 39.28 -0.96 6.52
C LEU A 67 40.36 -1.49 7.48
N ASN A 68 39.96 -2.17 8.55
CA ASN A 68 40.90 -2.78 9.49
C ASN A 68 41.78 -3.83 8.81
N ALA A 69 41.20 -4.66 7.93
CA ALA A 69 41.95 -5.63 7.14
C ALA A 69 42.96 -4.96 6.19
N ALA A 70 42.58 -3.84 5.55
CA ALA A 70 43.50 -3.07 4.71
C ALA A 70 44.66 -2.47 5.51
N VAL A 71 44.41 -1.96 6.71
CA VAL A 71 45.45 -1.43 7.62
C VAL A 71 46.42 -2.52 8.05
N GLU A 72 45.92 -3.69 8.45
CA GLU A 72 46.77 -4.80 8.88
C GLU A 72 47.57 -5.38 7.69
N ALA A 73 46.97 -5.44 6.50
CA ALA A 73 47.66 -5.83 5.28
C ALA A 73 48.82 -4.87 4.95
N ALA A 74 48.61 -3.56 5.07
CA ALA A 74 49.67 -2.57 4.89
C ALA A 74 50.78 -2.73 5.94
N ARG A 75 50.42 -3.04 7.20
CA ARG A 75 51.38 -3.27 8.29
C ARG A 75 52.24 -4.51 8.06
N ALA A 76 51.68 -5.57 7.47
CA ALA A 76 52.38 -6.81 7.15
C ALA A 76 53.28 -6.73 5.90
N GLY A 77 53.23 -5.62 5.13
CA GLY A 77 54.06 -5.39 3.96
C GLY A 77 53.85 -6.45 2.87
N GLU A 78 54.94 -7.07 2.38
CA GLU A 78 54.90 -8.12 1.35
C GLU A 78 54.01 -9.31 1.73
N ASN A 79 54.00 -9.69 3.02
CA ASN A 79 53.19 -10.81 3.53
C ASN A 79 51.68 -10.49 3.58
N GLY A 80 51.31 -9.21 3.50
CA GLY A 80 49.92 -8.74 3.57
C GLY A 80 49.22 -8.62 2.21
N ARG A 81 49.91 -8.86 1.08
CA ARG A 81 49.36 -8.62 -0.27
C ARG A 81 48.05 -9.36 -0.54
N GLY A 82 47.91 -10.61 -0.09
CA GLY A 82 46.67 -11.39 -0.23
C GLY A 82 45.52 -10.78 0.58
N PHE A 83 45.78 -10.32 1.80
CA PHE A 83 44.80 -9.66 2.64
C PHE A 83 44.37 -8.28 2.09
N ALA A 84 45.28 -7.55 1.45
CA ALA A 84 44.96 -6.28 0.81
C ALA A 84 43.92 -6.45 -0.32
N ILE A 85 44.06 -7.49 -1.15
CA ILE A 85 43.10 -7.80 -2.23
C ILE A 85 41.73 -8.13 -1.64
N VAL A 86 41.68 -8.96 -0.60
CA VAL A 86 40.41 -9.33 0.05
C VAL A 86 39.74 -8.12 0.69
N ALA A 87 40.52 -7.22 1.30
CA ALA A 87 40.00 -5.98 1.88
C ALA A 87 39.40 -5.04 0.82
N GLU A 88 40.06 -4.92 -0.33
CA GLU A 88 39.56 -4.15 -1.47
C GLU A 88 38.26 -4.75 -2.04
N GLU A 89 38.21 -6.07 -2.21
CA GLU A 89 37.01 -6.75 -2.71
C GLU A 89 35.82 -6.59 -1.76
N MET A 90 36.05 -6.70 -0.44
CA MET A 90 35.02 -6.43 0.56
C MET A 90 34.52 -4.98 0.50
N ARG A 91 35.41 -4.02 0.25
CA ARG A 91 35.03 -2.60 0.10
C ARG A 91 34.20 -2.37 -1.16
N ASN A 92 34.57 -3.00 -2.27
CA ASN A 92 33.81 -2.92 -3.51
C ASN A 92 32.42 -3.55 -3.35
N LEU A 93 32.34 -4.75 -2.74
CA LEU A 93 31.08 -5.41 -2.44
C LEU A 93 30.18 -4.54 -1.54
N ALA A 94 30.76 -3.92 -0.50
CA ALA A 94 30.03 -3.00 0.37
C ALA A 94 29.55 -1.72 -0.36
N GLY A 95 30.26 -1.29 -1.41
CA GLY A 95 29.81 -0.22 -2.29
C GLY A 95 28.57 -0.63 -3.08
N SER A 96 28.61 -1.81 -3.72
CA SER A 96 27.51 -2.36 -4.50
C SER A 96 26.25 -2.60 -3.65
N ILE A 97 26.40 -3.13 -2.43
CA ILE A 97 25.27 -3.31 -1.51
C ILE A 97 24.63 -1.95 -1.16
N LYS A 98 25.43 -0.90 -0.93
CA LYS A 98 24.89 0.44 -0.62
C LYS A 98 24.01 0.97 -1.74
N ALA A 99 24.49 0.87 -2.98
CA ALA A 99 23.72 1.32 -4.14
C ALA A 99 22.37 0.59 -4.26
N THR A 100 22.35 -0.72 -3.97
CA THR A 100 21.11 -1.51 -3.94
C THR A 100 20.16 -1.06 -2.83
N ILE A 101 20.67 -0.81 -1.62
CA ILE A 101 19.87 -0.29 -0.49
C ILE A 101 19.23 1.05 -0.86
N ASP A 102 20.01 1.97 -1.42
CA ASP A 102 19.53 3.31 -1.77
C ASP A 102 18.46 3.26 -2.88
N SER A 103 18.64 2.38 -3.88
CA SER A 103 17.63 2.13 -4.92
C SER A 103 16.35 1.50 -4.36
N PHE A 104 16.48 0.56 -3.44
CA PHE A 104 15.33 -0.08 -2.81
C PHE A 104 14.57 0.91 -1.92
N SER A 105 15.28 1.74 -1.15
CA SER A 105 14.68 2.81 -0.33
C SER A 105 13.88 3.80 -1.19
N THR A 106 14.40 4.16 -2.37
CA THR A 106 13.70 5.02 -3.33
C THR A 106 12.39 4.35 -3.80
N THR A 107 12.47 3.11 -4.27
CA THR A 107 11.29 2.34 -4.72
C THR A 107 10.24 2.19 -3.62
N LEU A 108 10.69 1.98 -2.38
CA LEU A 108 9.80 1.82 -1.24
C LEU A 108 9.07 3.12 -0.89
N ASN A 109 9.76 4.26 -0.94
CA ASN A 109 9.14 5.58 -0.75
C ASN A 109 8.11 5.87 -1.85
N GLU A 110 8.41 5.56 -3.11
CA GLU A 110 7.45 5.69 -4.20
C GLU A 110 6.20 4.83 -3.98
N ASN A 111 6.38 3.58 -3.54
CA ASN A 111 5.25 2.70 -3.23
C ASN A 111 4.44 3.19 -2.02
N HIS A 112 5.08 3.76 -1.01
CA HIS A 112 4.38 4.40 0.10
C HIS A 112 3.50 5.56 -0.38
N GLN A 113 4.01 6.42 -1.26
CA GLN A 113 3.25 7.51 -1.85
C GLN A 113 2.06 7.00 -2.68
N LYS A 114 2.26 5.95 -3.49
CA LYS A 114 1.17 5.32 -4.26
C LYS A 114 0.10 4.72 -3.35
N ALA A 115 0.49 4.03 -2.27
CA ALA A 115 -0.47 3.49 -1.32
C ALA A 115 -1.27 4.59 -0.61
N GLU A 116 -0.64 5.72 -0.29
CA GLU A 116 -1.33 6.90 0.26
C GLU A 116 -2.33 7.50 -0.74
N GLN A 117 -1.94 7.65 -2.00
CA GLN A 117 -2.85 8.13 -3.05
C GLN A 117 -4.04 7.18 -3.23
N THR A 118 -3.80 5.86 -3.26
CA THR A 118 -4.86 4.86 -3.35
C THR A 118 -5.78 4.93 -2.13
N TYR A 119 -5.25 5.14 -0.93
CA TYR A 119 -6.06 5.33 0.28
C TYR A 119 -7.05 6.49 0.10
N GLN A 120 -6.54 7.66 -0.30
CA GLN A 120 -7.36 8.86 -0.51
C GLN A 120 -8.40 8.67 -1.61
N LEU A 121 -8.04 8.02 -2.72
CA LEU A 121 -8.98 7.74 -3.81
C LEU A 121 -10.10 6.80 -3.37
N THR A 122 -9.76 5.76 -2.61
CA THR A 122 -10.74 4.80 -2.07
C THR A 122 -11.64 5.44 -1.03
N GLU A 123 -11.10 6.29 -0.15
CA GLU A 123 -11.87 7.04 0.85
C GLU A 123 -12.88 7.98 0.17
N ASN A 124 -12.43 8.76 -0.82
CA ASN A 124 -13.32 9.60 -1.63
C ASN A 124 -14.40 8.76 -2.35
N ALA A 125 -14.05 7.60 -2.88
CA ALA A 125 -15.01 6.72 -3.55
C ALA A 125 -16.06 6.17 -2.58
N ALA A 126 -15.68 5.83 -1.35
CA ALA A 126 -16.60 5.43 -0.29
C ALA A 126 -17.57 6.57 0.07
N GLU A 127 -17.09 7.79 0.25
CA GLU A 127 -17.94 8.97 0.50
C GLU A 127 -18.96 9.20 -0.62
N LYS A 128 -18.56 9.02 -1.89
CA LYS A 128 -19.49 9.13 -3.02
C LYS A 128 -20.54 8.01 -3.01
N LEU A 129 -20.19 6.82 -2.52
CA LEU A 129 -21.12 5.70 -2.44
C LEU A 129 -22.14 5.91 -1.30
N GLU A 130 -21.73 6.49 -0.17
CA GLU A 130 -22.66 6.91 0.91
C GLU A 130 -23.69 7.94 0.40
N LEU A 131 -23.28 8.89 -0.44
CA LEU A 131 -24.22 9.83 -1.07
C LEU A 131 -25.21 9.13 -2.01
N ILE A 132 -24.78 8.05 -2.68
CA ILE A 132 -25.66 7.23 -3.52
C ILE A 132 -26.64 6.44 -2.64
N GLU A 133 -26.19 5.88 -1.52
CA GLU A 133 -27.04 5.21 -0.52
C GLU A 133 -28.20 6.11 -0.08
N MET A 134 -27.88 7.33 0.38
CA MET A 134 -28.87 8.33 0.79
C MET A 134 -29.84 8.68 -0.34
N SER A 135 -29.36 8.72 -1.58
CA SER A 135 -30.19 9.01 -2.75
C SER A 135 -31.16 7.86 -3.06
N VAL A 136 -30.71 6.61 -2.91
CA VAL A 136 -31.54 5.40 -3.10
C VAL A 136 -32.61 5.32 -2.01
N GLU A 137 -32.26 5.59 -0.75
CA GLU A 137 -33.24 5.65 0.35
C GLU A 137 -34.33 6.70 0.08
N LEU A 138 -33.92 7.90 -0.34
CA LEU A 138 -34.86 8.98 -0.69
C LEU A 138 -35.77 8.57 -1.86
N ILE A 139 -35.24 7.90 -2.87
CA ILE A 139 -36.05 7.37 -3.99
C ILE A 139 -37.07 6.34 -3.48
N SER A 140 -36.65 5.42 -2.60
CA SER A 140 -37.56 4.43 -2.03
C SER A 140 -38.71 5.11 -1.28
N GLN A 141 -38.40 6.14 -0.49
CA GLN A 141 -39.39 6.92 0.25
C GLN A 141 -40.36 7.67 -0.69
N PHE A 142 -39.84 8.31 -1.75
CA PHE A 142 -40.67 8.96 -2.78
C PHE A 142 -41.59 7.97 -3.51
N VAL A 143 -41.13 6.75 -3.78
CA VAL A 143 -41.95 5.69 -4.40
C VAL A 143 -43.06 5.27 -3.45
N ASP A 144 -42.81 5.21 -2.14
CA ASP A 144 -43.87 4.92 -1.18
C ASP A 144 -44.92 6.04 -1.14
N ASP A 145 -44.49 7.31 -1.10
CA ASP A 145 -45.37 8.50 -1.06
C ASP A 145 -46.23 8.68 -2.32
N ILE A 146 -45.72 8.37 -3.52
CA ILE A 146 -46.46 8.54 -4.79
C ILE A 146 -47.61 7.54 -4.93
N TYR A 147 -47.48 6.37 -4.31
CA TYR A 147 -48.44 5.28 -4.40
C TYR A 147 -49.15 5.01 -3.05
N GLU A 148 -49.17 6.00 -2.17
CA GLU A 148 -50.10 6.13 -1.03
C GLU A 148 -51.42 6.76 -1.50
#